data_AF-A0A7V9BFJ8-F1
#
_entry.id   AF-A0A7V9BFJ8-F1
#
_cell.length_a   1.000
_cell.length_b   1.000
_cell.length_c   1.000
_cell.angle_alpha   90.00
_cell.angle_beta   90.00
_cell.angle_gamma   90.00
#
_symmetry.space_group_name_H-M   'P 1'
#
loop_
_entity.id
_entity.type
_entity.pdbx_description
1 polymer ?
#
loop_
_entity_poly.entity_id
_entity_poly.type
_entity_poly.pdbx_seq_one_letter_code
_entity_poly.pdbx_strand_id
1 'polypeptide(L)' 'MPLQNRVTPLGELIADPARGLVYGNRGCLHEAGGRVRRRFAGRRW' A
#
# COMPACT_ATOMS: atom_id res chain seq x y z
N MET A 1 -9.19 7.31 8.76
CA MET A 1 -8.39 6.10 9.05
C MET A 1 -7.43 5.89 7.87
N PRO A 2 -6.12 5.73 8.07
CA PRO A 2 -5.17 5.55 6.97
C PRO A 2 -5.38 4.21 6.25
N LEU A 3 -5.14 4.20 4.94
CA LEU A 3 -5.22 3.00 4.10
C LEU A 3 -3.92 2.17 4.19
N GLN A 4 -4.01 0.85 4.08
CA GLN A 4 -2.86 -0.07 4.12
C GLN A 4 -1.93 0.08 2.90
N ASN A 5 -1.02 1.06 2.94
CA ASN A 5 -0.07 1.38 1.85
C ASN A 5 1.39 1.37 2.28
N ARG A 6 1.67 0.97 3.52
CA ARG A 6 3.04 0.84 4.04
C ARG A 6 3.41 -0.64 4.06
N VAL A 7 4.58 -0.96 3.55
CA VAL A 7 5.13 -2.33 3.58
C VAL A 7 6.14 -2.39 4.72
N THR A 8 5.99 -3.35 5.64
CA THR A 8 6.99 -3.63 6.68
C THR A 8 8.20 -4.34 6.07
N PRO A 9 9.36 -4.41 6.76
CA PRO A 9 10.49 -5.22 6.30
C PRO A 9 10.15 -6.70 6.07
N LEU A 10 9.10 -7.21 6.72
CA LEU A 10 8.58 -8.57 6.56
C LEU A 10 7.58 -8.72 5.41
N GLY A 11 7.30 -7.64 4.67
CA GLY A 11 6.42 -7.66 3.50
C GLY A 11 4.93 -7.51 3.82
N GLU A 12 4.57 -7.10 5.04
CA GLU A 12 3.18 -6.92 5.46
C GLU A 12 2.67 -5.54 5.10
N LEU A 13 1.40 -5.45 4.69
CA LEU A 13 0.75 -4.18 4.39
C LEU A 13 0.04 -3.64 5.64
N ILE A 14 0.50 -2.50 6.14
CA ILE A 14 -0.06 -1.84 7.33
C ILE A 14 -0.64 -0.47 6.98
N ALA A 15 -1.66 -0.08 7.74
CA ALA A 15 -2.25 1.24 7.70
C ALA A 15 -1.34 2.20 8.48
N ASP A 16 -0.81 3.21 7.78
CA ASP A 16 0.14 4.16 8.35
C ASP A 16 -0.15 5.56 7.79
N PRO A 17 -0.14 6.62 8.62
CA PRO A 17 -0.44 7.99 8.17
C PRO A 17 0.61 8.56 7.20
N ALA A 18 1.81 7.98 7.10
CA ALA A 18 2.90 8.43 6.23
C ALA A 18 2.69 8.13 4.73
N ARG A 19 1.45 7.89 4.28
CA ARG A 19 1.11 7.65 2.88
C ARG A 19 1.54 8.85 2.02
N GLY A 20 2.33 8.59 0.97
CA GLY A 20 2.80 9.62 0.05
C GLY A 20 4.20 10.15 0.36
N LEU A 21 4.84 9.71 1.46
CA LEU A 21 6.26 9.96 1.71
C LEU A 21 7.15 9.04 0.86
N VAL A 22 8.46 9.32 0.87
CA VAL A 22 9.52 8.75 0.03
C VAL A 22 9.48 7.21 -0.07
N TYR A 23 9.05 6.51 0.98
CA TYR A 23 9.11 5.06 1.10
C TYR A 23 7.74 4.35 1.16
N GLY A 24 6.65 5.04 0.80
CA GLY A 24 5.31 4.42 0.71
C GLY A 24 5.08 3.70 -0.63
N ASN A 25 4.22 2.67 -0.66
CA ASN A 25 3.75 2.12 -1.93
C ASN A 25 2.98 3.22 -2.67
N ARG A 26 3.41 3.53 -3.91
CA ARG A 26 2.74 4.48 -4.78
C ARG A 26 1.66 3.77 -5.61
N GLY A 27 0.51 4.42 -5.78
CA GLY A 27 -0.63 3.91 -6.56
C GLY A 27 -1.83 3.49 -5.72
N CYS A 28 -2.82 2.87 -6.38
CA CYS A 28 -4.04 2.38 -5.74
C CYS A 28 -3.95 0.85 -5.54
N LEU A 29 -3.77 0.42 -4.29
CA LEU A 29 -3.78 -1.01 -3.92
C LEU A 29 -5.17 -1.53 -3.56
N HIS A 30 -6.09 -0.60 -3.29
CA HIS A 30 -7.41 -0.88 -2.73
C HIS A 30 -8.48 -0.89 -3.81
N GLU A 31 -9.50 -1.72 -3.61
CA GLU A 31 -10.75 -1.65 -4.38
C GLU A 31 -11.67 -0.56 -3.79
N ALA A 32 -12.80 -0.29 -4.44
CA ALA A 32 -13.79 0.67 -3.96
C ALA A 32 -14.27 0.37 -2.52
N GLY A 33 -14.30 -0.91 -2.13
CA GLY A 33 -14.63 -1.35 -0.76
C GLY A 33 -13.48 -1.27 0.24
N GLY A 34 -12.32 -0.69 -0.12
CA GLY A 34 -11.18 -0.51 0.79
C GLY A 34 -10.34 -1.76 1.05
N ARG A 35 -10.71 -2.94 0.52
CA ARG A 35 -9.87 -4.15 0.60
C ARG A 35 -8.65 -4.03 -0.30
N VAL A 36 -7.52 -4.54 0.17
CA VAL A 36 -6.29 -4.67 -0.63
C VAL A 36 -6.49 -5.76 -1.68
N ARG A 37 -6.44 -5.38 -2.96
CA ARG A 37 -6.53 -6.29 -4.13
C ARG A 37 -5.17 -6.75 -4.63
N ARG A 38 -4.15 -5.92 -4.43
CA ARG A 38 -2.83 -6.10 -5.03
C ARG A 38 -1.74 -5.60 -4.09
N ARG A 39 -0.58 -6.25 -4.12
CA ARG A 39 0.57 -5.89 -3.26
C ARG A 39 1.42 -4.74 -3.80
N PHE A 40 1.34 -4.46 -5.10
CA PHE A 40 2.11 -3.42 -5.78
C PHE A 40 1.37 -2.90 -7.01
N ALA A 41 1.54 -1.63 -7.36
CA ALA A 41 1.07 -1.07 -8.62
C ALA A 41 2.09 -1.33 -9.75
N GLY A 42 1.61 -1.54 -10.98
CA GLY A 42 2.44 -1.84 -12.15
C GLY A 42 2.87 -3.31 -12.29
N ARG A 43 3.60 -3.59 -13.37
CA ARG A 43 4.31 -4.86 -13.58
C ARG A 43 5.72 -4.69 -13.00
N ARG A 44 6.01 -5.40 -11.92
CA ARG A 44 7.39 -5.59 -11.46
C ARG A 44 7.97 -6.79 -12.21
N TRP A 45 9.29 -6.91 -12.21
CA TRP A 45 10.09 -7.99 -12.81
C TRP A 45 9.38 -9.35 -12.83
#